data_AF-A0A292SX59-F1
#
_entry.id   AF-A0A292SX59-F1
#
_cell.length_a   1.000
_cell.length_b   1.000
_cell.length_c   1.000
_cell.angle_alpha   90.00
_cell.angle_beta   90.00
_cell.angle_gamma   90.00
#
_symmetry.space_group_name_H-M   'P 1'
#
loop_
_entity.id
_entity.type
_entity.pdbx_description
1 polymer ?
#
loop_
_entity_poly.entity_id
_entity_poly.type
_entity_poly.pdbx_seq_one_letter_code
_entity_poly.pdbx_strand_id
1 'polypeptide(L)'
;MKKFSYLLILVLLCNPVFAYTLKAGVVYTVEAVRCLAFEGVKKSIDISKYAPYLKDYDFEDNKKAVAKKKFNFRNKKIQIFSDGSYSVLLKKAPNPYFIYNSKGKLEVIIFCVDTNNYPKKSISYDINGNFRSVAYEINKQEQYVFDTNKKLIAHWIGHNCYNENGILIMTRNEEY
;
A
#
# COMPACT_ATOMS: atom_id res chain seq x y z
N MET A 1 -69.17 -16.14 4.40
CA MET A 1 -67.73 -16.36 4.70
C MET A 1 -66.79 -16.19 3.48
N LYS A 2 -67.21 -15.54 2.38
CA LYS A 2 -66.35 -15.35 1.18
C LYS A 2 -65.53 -14.04 1.17
N LYS A 3 -65.76 -13.13 2.11
CA LYS A 3 -65.03 -11.84 2.20
C LYS A 3 -63.67 -11.95 2.90
N PHE A 4 -63.42 -13.02 3.66
CA PHE A 4 -62.12 -13.26 4.32
C PHE A 4 -61.07 -13.92 3.42
N SER A 5 -61.46 -14.57 2.31
CA SER A 5 -60.50 -15.22 1.40
C SER A 5 -59.71 -14.24 0.54
N TYR A 6 -60.23 -13.04 0.25
CA TYR A 6 -59.51 -12.05 -0.55
C TYR A 6 -58.44 -11.30 0.24
N LEU A 7 -58.61 -11.18 1.56
CA LEU A 7 -57.64 -10.51 2.43
C LEU A 7 -56.36 -11.35 2.60
N LEU A 8 -56.50 -12.68 2.63
CA LEU A 8 -55.36 -13.60 2.78
C LEU A 8 -54.47 -13.65 1.53
N ILE A 9 -55.04 -13.46 0.33
CA ILE A 9 -54.30 -13.42 -0.94
C ILE A 9 -53.51 -12.12 -1.07
N LEU A 10 -54.02 -11.00 -0.52
CA LEU A 10 -53.34 -9.70 -0.59
C LEU A 10 -52.08 -9.64 0.30
N VAL A 11 -52.07 -10.35 1.43
CA VAL A 11 -50.93 -10.37 2.36
C VAL A 11 -49.76 -11.20 1.81
N LEU A 12 -50.02 -12.21 0.97
CA LEU A 12 -48.98 -13.05 0.36
C LEU A 12 -48.22 -12.36 -0.80
N LEU A 13 -48.76 -11.27 -1.35
CA LEU A 13 -48.10 -10.46 -2.39
C LEU A 13 -47.14 -9.41 -1.81
N CYS A 14 -47.21 -9.15 -0.50
CA CYS A 14 -46.31 -8.24 0.21
C CYS A 14 -45.14 -9.00 0.86
N ASN A 15 -44.50 -9.91 0.12
CA ASN A 15 -43.17 -10.37 0.55
C ASN A 15 -42.20 -9.20 0.32
N PRO A 16 -41.49 -8.70 1.36
CA PRO A 16 -40.41 -7.76 1.12
C PRO A 16 -39.39 -8.51 0.27
N VAL A 17 -39.32 -8.16 -1.01
CA VAL A 17 -38.19 -8.56 -1.85
C VAL A 17 -36.98 -7.96 -1.17
N PHE A 18 -36.24 -8.81 -0.44
CA PHE A 18 -34.93 -8.44 0.07
C PHE A 18 -34.09 -8.15 -1.17
N ALA A 19 -33.95 -6.86 -1.48
CA ALA A 19 -33.07 -6.40 -2.53
C ALA A 19 -31.65 -6.74 -2.09
N TYR A 20 -31.13 -7.86 -2.59
CA TYR A 20 -29.72 -8.15 -2.49
C TYR A 20 -28.98 -7.08 -3.27
N THR A 21 -28.34 -6.16 -2.57
CA THR A 21 -27.43 -5.21 -3.19
C THR A 21 -26.21 -5.99 -3.64
N LEU A 22 -26.05 -6.16 -4.95
CA LEU A 22 -24.82 -6.66 -5.52
C LEU A 22 -23.75 -5.60 -5.23
N LYS A 23 -22.90 -5.84 -4.22
CA LYS A 23 -21.66 -5.09 -4.05
C LYS A 23 -20.73 -5.49 -5.18
N ALA A 24 -20.95 -4.94 -6.37
CA ALA A 24 -19.97 -4.99 -7.43
C ALA A 24 -18.71 -4.31 -6.89
N GLY A 25 -17.65 -5.08 -6.66
CA GLY A 25 -16.36 -4.52 -6.29
C GLY A 25 -15.94 -3.52 -7.37
N VAL A 26 -15.47 -2.35 -6.97
CA VAL A 26 -14.89 -1.39 -7.91
C VAL A 26 -13.67 -2.05 -8.55
N VAL A 27 -13.73 -2.29 -9.86
CA VAL A 27 -12.59 -2.80 -10.63
C VAL A 27 -11.74 -1.60 -11.03
N TYR A 28 -10.53 -1.53 -10.49
CA TYR A 28 -9.57 -0.49 -10.83
C TYR A 28 -8.72 -0.95 -12.01
N THR A 29 -8.83 -0.25 -13.15
CA THR A 29 -7.90 -0.46 -14.27
C THR A 29 -6.58 0.25 -14.00
N VAL A 30 -5.48 -0.24 -14.57
CA VAL A 30 -4.15 0.40 -14.43
C VAL A 30 -4.21 1.88 -14.83
N GLU A 31 -4.98 2.22 -15.88
CA GLU A 31 -5.16 3.61 -16.33
C GLU A 31 -5.85 4.48 -15.28
N ALA A 32 -6.97 3.99 -14.72
CA ALA A 32 -7.70 4.73 -13.70
C ALA A 32 -6.83 4.96 -12.45
N VAL A 33 -6.11 3.93 -12.02
CA VAL A 33 -5.18 4.02 -10.89
C VAL A 33 -4.06 5.01 -11.18
N ARG A 34 -3.51 5.01 -12.40
CA ARG A 34 -2.46 5.95 -12.80
C ARG A 34 -2.94 7.39 -12.68
N CYS A 35 -4.11 7.72 -13.21
CA CYS A 35 -4.67 9.08 -13.09
C CYS A 35 -4.81 9.51 -11.62
N LEU A 36 -5.38 8.65 -10.77
CA LEU A 36 -5.57 8.92 -9.34
C LEU A 36 -4.25 9.03 -8.57
N ALA A 37 -3.25 8.23 -8.93
CA ALA A 37 -1.95 8.23 -8.27
C ALA A 37 -1.22 9.57 -8.46
N PHE A 38 -1.25 10.14 -9.68
CA PHE A 38 -0.49 11.35 -9.99
C PHE A 38 -1.15 12.67 -9.53
N GLU A 39 -2.39 12.63 -9.05
CA GLU A 39 -3.06 13.82 -8.56
C GLU A 39 -2.33 14.45 -7.37
N GLY A 40 -2.00 15.74 -7.44
CA GLY A 40 -1.40 16.48 -6.32
C GLY A 40 0.01 16.02 -5.90
N VAL A 41 0.73 15.29 -6.75
CA VAL A 41 2.11 14.86 -6.46
C VAL A 41 3.03 16.08 -6.34
N LYS A 42 3.71 16.18 -5.20
CA LYS A 42 4.80 17.15 -5.00
C LYS A 42 6.08 16.61 -5.64
N LYS A 43 6.78 17.48 -6.36
CA LYS A 43 7.99 17.09 -7.11
C LYS A 43 9.25 17.00 -6.26
N SER A 44 9.26 17.64 -5.09
CA SER A 44 10.42 17.63 -4.19
C SER A 44 10.08 17.81 -2.72
N ILE A 45 11.03 17.45 -1.86
CA ILE A 45 11.03 17.67 -0.40
C ILE A 45 12.35 18.29 0.04
N ASP A 46 12.33 18.93 1.21
CA ASP A 46 13.54 19.35 1.90
C ASP A 46 14.21 18.15 2.58
N ILE A 47 15.29 17.66 1.96
CA ILE A 47 16.01 16.47 2.41
C ILE A 47 16.81 16.69 3.70
N SER A 48 17.15 17.94 4.04
CA SER A 48 17.99 18.25 5.21
C SER A 48 17.35 17.75 6.52
N LYS A 49 16.01 17.73 6.58
CA LYS A 49 15.21 17.21 7.69
C LYS A 49 15.41 15.71 7.95
N TYR A 50 15.90 14.97 6.94
CA TYR A 50 16.05 13.53 6.99
C TYR A 50 17.50 13.06 7.08
N ALA A 51 18.45 13.98 7.28
CA ALA A 51 19.86 13.66 7.47
C ALA A 51 20.13 12.57 8.54
N PRO A 52 19.41 12.53 9.70
CA PRO A 52 19.61 11.46 10.68
C PRO A 52 19.25 10.05 10.19
N TYR A 53 18.46 9.94 9.12
CA TYR A 53 17.97 8.68 8.56
C TYR A 53 18.73 8.21 7.32
N LEU A 54 19.78 8.94 6.88
CA LEU A 54 20.58 8.54 5.71
C LEU A 54 21.28 7.18 5.89
N LYS A 55 21.49 6.77 7.14
CA LYS A 55 22.03 5.47 7.53
C LYS A 55 21.17 4.88 8.63
N ASP A 56 20.85 3.59 8.52
CA ASP A 56 20.22 2.85 9.60
C ASP A 56 21.29 2.37 10.59
N TYR A 57 21.37 3.05 11.73
CA TYR A 57 22.30 2.67 12.80
C TYR A 57 21.88 1.37 13.51
N ASP A 58 20.62 0.94 13.38
CA ASP A 58 20.13 -0.32 13.93
C ASP A 58 20.19 -1.47 12.90
N PHE A 59 20.86 -1.30 11.75
CA PHE A 59 20.84 -2.27 10.65
C PHE A 59 21.11 -3.71 11.08
N GLU A 60 22.17 -3.94 11.85
CA GLU A 60 22.54 -5.29 12.31
C GLU A 60 21.50 -5.89 13.27
N ASP A 61 20.92 -5.08 14.14
CA ASP A 61 19.86 -5.51 15.06
C ASP A 61 18.57 -5.82 14.31
N ASN A 62 18.20 -4.98 13.34
CA ASN A 62 17.06 -5.17 12.46
C ASN A 62 17.20 -6.47 11.67
N LYS A 63 18.38 -6.73 11.09
CA LYS A 63 18.68 -7.96 10.35
C LYS A 63 18.57 -9.20 11.24
N LYS A 64 19.11 -9.16 12.47
CA LYS A 64 18.98 -10.24 13.46
C LYS A 64 17.53 -10.49 13.86
N ALA A 65 16.72 -9.43 14.00
CA ALA A 65 15.31 -9.54 14.34
C ALA A 65 14.52 -10.24 13.22
N VAL A 66 14.71 -9.81 11.97
CA VAL A 66 14.04 -10.43 10.82
C VAL A 66 14.47 -11.88 10.61
N ALA A 67 15.75 -12.22 10.80
CA ALA A 67 16.20 -13.62 10.78
C ALA A 67 15.44 -14.51 11.78
N LYS A 68 14.93 -13.93 12.88
CA LYS A 68 14.07 -14.59 13.87
C LYS A 68 12.57 -14.42 13.61
N LYS A 69 12.19 -13.99 12.40
CA LYS A 69 10.82 -13.65 11.99
C LYS A 69 10.14 -12.58 12.86
N LYS A 70 10.93 -11.68 13.49
CA LYS A 70 10.41 -10.57 14.28
C LYS A 70 10.36 -9.29 13.45
N PHE A 71 9.30 -9.16 12.64
CA PHE A 71 9.06 -7.99 11.78
C PHE A 71 8.58 -6.77 12.58
N ASN A 72 7.92 -7.02 13.72
CA ASN A 72 7.63 -6.01 14.72
C ASN A 72 8.75 -6.02 15.78
N PHE A 73 9.70 -5.09 15.70
CA PHE A 73 10.87 -5.07 16.56
C PHE A 73 11.06 -3.69 17.19
N ARG A 74 11.16 -3.65 18.53
CA ARG A 74 11.22 -2.40 19.32
C ARG A 74 10.07 -1.44 18.90
N ASN A 75 10.42 -0.19 18.60
CA ASN A 75 9.53 0.86 18.13
C ASN A 75 9.37 0.90 16.60
N LYS A 76 9.64 -0.20 15.89
CA LYS A 76 9.67 -0.25 14.42
C LYS A 76 8.84 -1.41 13.86
N LYS A 77 8.30 -1.24 12.66
CA LYS A 77 7.89 -2.34 11.75
C LYS A 77 8.94 -2.43 10.65
N ILE A 78 9.37 -3.64 10.34
CA ILE A 78 10.40 -3.94 9.34
C ILE A 78 9.78 -4.87 8.30
N GLN A 79 10.00 -4.57 7.02
CA GLN A 79 9.65 -5.43 5.89
C GLN A 79 10.90 -5.63 5.04
N ILE A 80 11.15 -6.87 4.63
CA ILE A 80 12.32 -7.22 3.80
C ILE A 80 11.84 -7.58 2.39
N PHE A 81 12.62 -7.16 1.41
CA PHE A 81 12.46 -7.50 0.00
C PHE A 81 13.45 -8.60 -0.42
N SER A 82 13.12 -9.34 -1.48
CA SER A 82 13.96 -10.46 -1.95
C SER A 82 15.37 -10.07 -2.41
N ASP A 83 15.60 -8.80 -2.77
CA ASP A 83 16.92 -8.26 -3.12
C ASP A 83 17.77 -7.88 -1.89
N GLY A 84 17.24 -8.08 -0.68
CA GLY A 84 17.91 -7.75 0.59
C GLY A 84 17.76 -6.29 1.00
N SER A 85 17.11 -5.45 0.21
CA SER A 85 16.64 -4.14 0.68
C SER A 85 15.50 -4.31 1.69
N TYR A 86 15.21 -3.26 2.44
CA TYR A 86 14.21 -3.31 3.49
C TYR A 86 13.60 -1.97 3.83
N SER A 87 12.36 -1.98 4.30
CA SER A 87 11.67 -0.81 4.81
C SER A 87 11.64 -0.79 6.34
N VAL A 88 11.68 0.42 6.91
CA VAL A 88 11.54 0.70 8.33
C VAL A 88 10.47 1.76 8.53
N LEU A 89 9.42 1.40 9.26
CA LEU A 89 8.36 2.29 9.69
C LEU A 89 8.42 2.49 11.21
N LEU A 90 8.54 3.74 11.65
CA LEU A 90 8.62 4.08 13.08
C LEU A 90 7.22 4.15 13.68
N LYS A 91 6.94 3.38 14.74
CA LYS A 91 5.59 3.30 15.33
C LYS A 91 5.05 4.63 15.87
N LYS A 92 5.93 5.47 16.46
CA LYS A 92 5.54 6.78 17.02
C LYS A 92 5.34 7.86 15.94
N ALA A 93 6.01 7.73 14.81
CA ALA A 93 5.97 8.67 13.70
C ALA A 93 6.00 7.89 12.38
N PRO A 94 4.88 7.23 12.01
CA PRO A 94 4.86 6.25 10.92
C PRO A 94 4.93 6.87 9.52
N ASN A 95 4.93 8.21 9.43
CA ASN A 95 4.96 8.96 8.18
C ASN A 95 6.01 10.09 8.28
N PRO A 96 7.08 10.09 7.48
CA PRO A 96 7.39 9.10 6.43
C PRO A 96 7.93 7.78 6.98
N TYR A 97 8.03 6.78 6.11
CA TYR A 97 8.83 5.58 6.33
C TYR A 97 9.99 5.51 5.32
N PHE A 98 10.96 4.65 5.61
CA PHE A 98 12.28 4.68 4.96
C PHE A 98 12.59 3.33 4.33
N ILE A 99 13.16 3.33 3.12
CA ILE A 99 13.71 2.12 2.48
C ILE A 99 15.22 2.24 2.41
N TYR A 100 15.90 1.21 2.89
CA TYR A 100 17.35 1.07 2.90
C TYR A 100 17.76 -0.11 2.03
N ASN A 101 18.96 -0.04 1.43
CA ASN A 101 19.54 -1.20 0.77
C ASN A 101 20.10 -2.22 1.77
N SER A 102 20.62 -3.32 1.22
CA SER A 102 21.24 -4.42 1.96
C SER A 102 22.49 -4.04 2.78
N LYS A 103 22.92 -2.78 2.75
CA LYS A 103 24.03 -2.23 3.56
C LYS A 103 23.55 -1.16 4.57
N GLY A 104 22.25 -0.99 4.74
CA GLY A 104 21.67 -0.02 5.68
C GLY A 104 21.84 1.44 5.25
N LYS A 105 22.05 1.72 3.95
CA LYS A 105 22.04 3.08 3.41
C LYS A 105 20.65 3.41 2.87
N LEU A 106 20.16 4.60 3.18
CA LEU A 106 18.85 5.07 2.72
C LEU A 106 18.84 5.18 1.20
N GLU A 107 17.75 4.74 0.57
CA GLU A 107 17.52 4.89 -0.88
C GLU A 107 16.23 5.63 -1.20
N VAL A 108 15.21 5.47 -0.35
CA VAL A 108 13.89 6.05 -0.59
C VAL A 108 13.25 6.52 0.71
N ILE A 109 12.64 7.71 0.68
CA ILE A 109 11.74 8.22 1.72
C ILE A 109 10.32 8.21 1.17
N ILE A 110 9.37 7.62 1.90
CA ILE A 110 7.99 7.46 1.44
C ILE A 110 7.02 8.15 2.38
N PHE A 111 6.20 9.04 1.82
CA PHE A 111 5.14 9.74 2.53
C PHE A 111 3.78 9.17 2.16
N CYS A 112 2.99 8.79 3.15
CA CYS A 112 1.58 8.45 2.94
C CYS A 112 0.75 9.73 2.96
N VAL A 113 0.02 10.00 1.88
CA VAL A 113 -0.78 11.23 1.72
C VAL A 113 -2.16 11.08 2.37
N ASP A 114 -2.71 9.88 2.37
CA ASP A 114 -3.92 9.50 3.13
C ASP A 114 -3.65 8.17 3.84
N THR A 115 -3.90 8.12 5.14
CA THR A 115 -3.55 6.97 5.99
C THR A 115 -4.77 6.25 6.58
N ASN A 116 -5.96 6.83 6.50
CA ASN A 116 -7.09 6.35 7.29
C ASN A 116 -7.89 5.25 6.58
N ASN A 117 -8.10 5.36 5.26
CA ASN A 117 -8.91 4.40 4.51
C ASN A 117 -8.25 4.04 3.18
N TYR A 118 -8.60 2.87 2.64
CA TYR A 118 -8.28 2.54 1.27
C TYR A 118 -9.30 3.17 0.30
N PRO A 119 -8.89 3.54 -0.92
CA PRO A 119 -7.52 3.47 -1.43
C PRO A 119 -6.59 4.52 -0.82
N LYS A 120 -5.30 4.20 -0.72
CA LYS A 120 -4.26 5.09 -0.14
C LYS A 120 -3.22 5.45 -1.18
N LYS A 121 -2.68 6.66 -1.06
CA LYS A 121 -1.60 7.15 -1.91
C LYS A 121 -0.33 7.34 -1.10
N SER A 122 0.80 6.91 -1.64
CA SER A 122 2.11 7.19 -1.08
C SER A 122 3.07 7.72 -2.14
N ILE A 123 3.88 8.71 -1.78
CA ILE A 123 4.82 9.39 -2.67
C ILE A 123 6.23 9.12 -2.18
N SER A 124 7.09 8.68 -3.09
CA SER A 124 8.47 8.31 -2.82
C SER A 124 9.44 9.36 -3.35
N TYR A 125 10.47 9.66 -2.58
CA TYR A 125 11.54 10.58 -2.94
C TYR A 125 12.91 9.90 -2.81
N ASP A 126 13.84 10.27 -3.67
CA ASP A 126 15.24 9.86 -3.56
C ASP A 126 15.98 10.62 -2.43
N ILE A 127 17.25 10.26 -2.21
CA ILE A 127 18.12 10.89 -1.21
C ILE A 127 18.57 12.32 -1.56
N ASN A 128 18.18 12.84 -2.72
CA ASN A 128 18.35 14.25 -3.10
C ASN A 128 17.05 15.04 -2.89
N GLY A 129 15.97 14.38 -2.45
CA GLY A 129 14.67 14.98 -2.26
C GLY A 129 13.84 15.10 -3.55
N ASN A 130 14.21 14.42 -4.64
CA ASN A 130 13.46 14.44 -5.89
C ASN A 130 12.38 13.36 -5.93
N PHE A 131 11.23 13.67 -6.52
CA PHE A 131 10.17 12.71 -6.78
C PHE A 131 10.70 11.51 -7.58
N ARG A 132 10.46 10.31 -7.06
CA ARG A 132 10.94 9.04 -7.63
C ARG A 132 9.81 8.19 -8.17
N SER A 133 8.76 8.03 -7.38
CA SER A 133 7.61 7.18 -7.73
C SER A 133 6.40 7.53 -6.89
N VAL A 134 5.23 7.16 -7.38
CA VAL A 134 3.97 7.24 -6.64
C VAL A 134 3.33 5.87 -6.60
N ALA A 135 2.84 5.49 -5.43
CA ALA A 135 2.11 4.26 -5.22
C ALA A 135 0.66 4.54 -4.84
N TYR A 136 -0.23 3.67 -5.31
CA TYR A 136 -1.65 3.70 -5.03
C TYR A 136 -2.09 2.31 -4.57
N GLU A 137 -2.43 2.21 -3.29
CA GLU A 137 -2.83 0.98 -2.62
C GLU A 137 -4.35 0.88 -2.68
N ILE A 138 -4.87 -0.14 -3.36
CA ILE A 138 -6.31 -0.38 -3.49
C ILE A 138 -6.87 -0.99 -2.21
N ASN A 139 -6.07 -1.85 -1.56
CA ASN A 139 -6.38 -2.52 -0.31
C ASN A 139 -5.07 -3.02 0.33
N LYS A 140 -5.16 -3.76 1.45
CA LYS A 140 -3.99 -4.31 2.15
C LYS A 140 -3.11 -5.23 1.28
N GLN A 141 -3.72 -5.87 0.29
CA GLN A 141 -3.09 -6.89 -0.56
C GLN A 141 -2.66 -6.34 -1.91
N GLU A 142 -3.15 -5.18 -2.36
CA GLU A 142 -2.94 -4.73 -3.73
C GLU A 142 -2.44 -3.28 -3.82
N GLN A 143 -1.33 -3.08 -4.53
CA GLN A 143 -0.69 -1.79 -4.73
C GLN A 143 -0.09 -1.66 -6.13
N TYR A 144 -0.30 -0.51 -6.75
CA TYR A 144 0.32 -0.12 -8.01
C TYR A 144 1.39 0.93 -7.74
N VAL A 145 2.54 0.85 -8.40
CA VAL A 145 3.63 1.82 -8.28
C VAL A 145 4.04 2.28 -9.67
N PHE A 146 4.07 3.60 -9.85
CA PHE A 146 4.44 4.24 -11.10
C PHE A 146 5.71 5.08 -10.94
N ASP A 147 6.56 5.06 -11.95
CA ASP A 147 7.77 5.90 -12.02
C ASP A 147 7.47 7.34 -12.46
N THR A 148 8.51 8.15 -12.61
CA THR A 148 8.39 9.55 -13.09
C THR A 148 7.82 9.68 -14.50
N ASN A 149 7.91 8.64 -15.33
CA ASN A 149 7.36 8.58 -16.68
C ASN A 149 5.92 8.03 -16.69
N LYS A 150 5.32 7.84 -15.51
CA LYS A 150 3.99 7.24 -15.31
C LYS A 150 3.89 5.79 -15.76
N LYS A 151 5.02 5.11 -15.94
CA LYS A 151 5.10 3.70 -16.29
C LYS A 151 4.86 2.85 -15.05
N LEU A 152 4.10 1.76 -15.18
CA LEU A 152 3.91 0.79 -14.10
C LEU A 152 5.22 0.02 -13.87
N ILE A 153 5.84 0.24 -12.72
CA ILE A 153 7.13 -0.41 -12.37
C ILE A 153 6.98 -1.51 -11.32
N ALA A 154 5.87 -1.50 -10.57
CA ALA A 154 5.53 -2.57 -9.64
C ALA A 154 4.01 -2.67 -9.45
N HIS A 155 3.50 -3.90 -9.53
CA HIS A 155 2.15 -4.27 -9.11
C HIS A 155 2.27 -5.34 -8.03
N TRP A 156 2.07 -4.93 -6.79
CA TRP A 156 2.10 -5.83 -5.64
C TRP A 156 0.74 -6.48 -5.46
N ILE A 157 0.73 -7.82 -5.38
CA ILE A 157 -0.41 -8.65 -4.99
C ILE A 157 0.07 -9.58 -3.86
N GLY A 158 -0.37 -9.29 -2.64
CA GLY A 158 0.10 -9.91 -1.41
C GLY A 158 1.60 -9.80 -1.26
N HIS A 159 2.29 -10.93 -1.32
CA HIS A 159 3.74 -11.02 -1.16
C HIS A 159 4.52 -10.86 -2.48
N ASN A 160 3.84 -10.84 -3.63
CA ASN A 160 4.48 -10.89 -4.95
C ASN A 160 4.39 -9.55 -5.65
N CYS A 161 5.45 -9.17 -6.37
CA CYS A 161 5.51 -7.97 -7.19
C CYS A 161 5.72 -8.32 -8.66
N TYR A 162 4.87 -7.79 -9.52
CA TYR A 162 4.94 -7.99 -10.96
C TYR A 162 5.29 -6.69 -11.68
N ASN A 163 6.00 -6.78 -12.81
CA ASN A 163 6.16 -5.64 -13.72
C ASN A 163 4.94 -5.50 -14.65
N GLU A 164 4.98 -4.53 -15.58
CA GLU A 164 3.90 -4.30 -16.55
C GLU A 164 3.56 -5.50 -17.45
N ASN A 165 4.49 -6.43 -17.64
CA ASN A 165 4.31 -7.63 -18.45
C ASN A 165 3.79 -8.82 -17.61
N GLY A 166 3.48 -8.61 -16.33
CA GLY A 166 3.05 -9.67 -15.41
C GLY A 166 4.18 -10.60 -14.95
N ILE A 167 5.45 -10.22 -15.15
CA ILE A 167 6.60 -11.01 -14.72
C ILE A 167 6.92 -10.70 -13.25
N LEU A 168 7.07 -11.74 -12.43
CA LEU A 168 7.50 -11.62 -11.04
C LEU A 168 8.92 -11.04 -10.95
N ILE A 169 9.07 -9.90 -10.27
CA ILE A 169 10.35 -9.17 -10.14
C ILE A 169 10.84 -9.03 -8.69
N MET A 170 9.96 -9.17 -7.70
CA MET A 170 10.30 -9.01 -6.29
C MET A 170 9.29 -9.76 -5.40
N THR A 171 9.73 -10.20 -4.23
CA THR A 171 8.81 -10.61 -3.15
C THR A 171 9.06 -9.81 -1.88
N ARG A 172 8.06 -9.76 -0.99
CA ARG A 172 8.13 -9.07 0.31
C ARG A 172 7.63 -9.94 1.44
N ASN A 173 8.29 -9.86 2.59
CA ASN A 173 7.88 -10.53 3.82
C ASN A 173 7.52 -9.52 4.90
N GLU A 174 6.30 -9.61 5.42
CA GLU A 174 5.80 -8.85 6.57
C GLU A 174 4.70 -9.63 7.31
N GLU A 175 4.48 -9.32 8.59
CA GLU A 175 3.25 -9.69 9.29
C GLU A 175 2.15 -8.65 8.96
N TYR A 176 0.98 -9.13 8.52
CA TYR A 176 -0.22 -8.35 8.22
C TYR A 176 -1.14 -8.16 9.42
#